data_AF-A0A838H6P9-F1
#
_entry.id   AF-A0A838H6P9-F1
#
_cell.length_a   1.000
_cell.length_b   1.000
_cell.length_c   1.000
_cell.angle_alpha   90.00
_cell.angle_beta   90.00
_cell.angle_gamma   90.00
#
_symmetry.space_group_name_H-M   'P 1'
#
loop_
_entity.id
_entity.type
_entity.pdbx_description
1 polymer ?
#
loop_
_entity_poly.entity_id
_entity_poly.type
_entity_poly.pdbx_seq_one_letter_code
_entity_poly.pdbx_strand_id
1 'polypeptide(L)'
;MAGPSVIAQRLIFTFDDPARTLARVARDCDDAVVGPRRFRRTGSGWRLAISTPDLLRLEYRLSLTAPDGSVQVVCDPANPERVRTAFGERSVALLPGYRAPDWLDREHRPGRIQTVRHHDPGLGELPIDVWSPPGLERDEAAPLLIVHDGPEYADLAA
;
A
#
# COMPACT_ATOMS: atom_id res chain seq x y z
N MET A 1 5.68 17.36 -13.34
CA MET A 1 6.58 16.39 -12.69
C MET A 1 5.99 14.99 -12.85
N ALA A 2 6.84 13.97 -12.84
CA ALA A 2 6.42 12.57 -12.87
C ALA A 2 6.79 11.90 -11.54
N GLY A 3 6.04 10.88 -11.14
CA GLY A 3 6.35 10.04 -9.98
C GLY A 3 7.65 9.24 -10.15
N PRO A 4 7.86 8.20 -9.33
CA PRO A 4 9.05 7.37 -9.38
C PRO A 4 9.27 6.76 -10.77
N SER A 5 10.53 6.64 -11.17
CA SER A 5 10.90 6.10 -12.48
C SER A 5 12.08 5.14 -12.38
N VAL A 6 12.14 4.17 -13.29
CA VAL A 6 13.27 3.25 -13.39
C VAL A 6 14.19 3.69 -14.52
N ILE A 7 15.46 4.00 -14.19
CA ILE A 7 16.49 4.41 -15.15
C ILE A 7 17.77 3.62 -14.84
N ALA A 8 18.33 2.94 -15.84
CA ALA A 8 19.59 2.18 -15.72
C ALA A 8 19.64 1.29 -14.46
N GLN A 9 18.60 0.46 -14.26
CA GLN A 9 18.44 -0.44 -13.11
C GLN A 9 18.42 0.25 -11.74
N ARG A 10 17.97 1.50 -11.71
CA ARG A 10 17.73 2.23 -10.48
C ARG A 10 16.32 2.77 -10.43
N LEU A 11 15.67 2.58 -9.28
CA LEU A 11 14.43 3.25 -8.95
C LEU A 11 14.75 4.63 -8.38
N ILE A 12 14.29 5.66 -9.08
CA ILE A 12 14.56 7.07 -8.81
C ILE A 12 13.29 7.71 -8.26
N PHE A 13 13.45 8.42 -7.15
CA PHE A 13 12.43 9.26 -6.54
C PHE A 13 12.91 10.71 -6.54
N THR A 14 11.98 11.64 -6.74
CA THR A 14 12.24 13.08 -6.69
C THR A 14 11.18 13.77 -5.87
N PHE A 15 11.56 14.87 -5.21
CA PHE A 15 10.62 15.75 -4.51
C PHE A 15 11.05 17.20 -4.69
N ASP A 16 10.15 18.04 -5.21
CA ASP A 16 10.44 19.45 -5.43
C ASP A 16 10.39 20.23 -4.12
N ASP A 17 11.40 21.07 -3.91
CA ASP A 17 11.51 21.97 -2.76
C ASP A 17 12.32 23.22 -3.18
N PRO A 18 11.79 24.02 -4.13
CA PRO A 18 12.52 25.16 -4.70
C PRO A 18 12.73 26.26 -3.66
N ALA A 19 11.75 26.43 -2.75
CA ALA A 19 11.80 27.38 -1.65
C ALA A 19 12.74 26.95 -0.50
N ARG A 20 13.25 25.71 -0.55
CA ARG A 20 14.17 25.14 0.46
C ARG A 20 13.61 25.17 1.88
N THR A 21 12.36 24.78 2.02
CA THR A 21 11.65 24.80 3.31
C THR A 21 11.93 23.54 4.14
N LEU A 22 12.51 22.49 3.56
CA LEU A 22 12.77 21.23 4.25
C LEU A 22 14.23 21.06 4.64
N ALA A 23 14.46 20.47 5.80
CA ALA A 23 15.79 20.06 6.25
C ALA A 23 16.14 18.63 5.80
N ARG A 24 15.15 17.75 5.65
CA ARG A 24 15.35 16.37 5.22
C ARG A 24 14.11 15.81 4.55
N VAL A 25 14.33 14.98 3.53
CA VAL A 25 13.31 14.13 2.90
C VAL A 25 13.76 12.67 2.98
N ALA A 26 12.87 11.78 3.39
CA ALA A 26 13.12 10.34 3.44
C ALA A 26 11.92 9.55 2.93
N ARG A 27 12.17 8.34 2.43
CA ARG A 27 11.13 7.39 2.01
C ARG A 27 10.64 6.56 3.20
N ASP A 28 9.34 6.61 3.45
CA ASP A 28 8.59 5.75 4.38
C ASP A 28 8.02 4.54 3.62
N CYS A 29 8.59 3.36 3.84
CA CYS A 29 8.15 2.09 3.23
C CYS A 29 8.64 0.92 4.08
N ASP A 30 8.19 -0.29 3.78
CA ASP A 30 8.63 -1.51 4.46
C ASP A 30 10.17 -1.67 4.48
N ASP A 31 10.71 -2.28 5.53
CA ASP A 31 12.15 -2.54 5.72
C ASP A 31 12.70 -3.65 4.81
N ALA A 32 11.84 -4.48 4.23
CA ALA A 32 12.21 -5.43 3.18
C ALA A 32 12.77 -4.72 1.92
N VAL A 33 12.46 -3.44 1.73
CA VAL A 33 12.95 -2.65 0.58
C VAL A 33 14.35 -2.13 0.87
N VAL A 34 15.35 -2.94 0.52
CA VAL A 34 16.77 -2.66 0.75
C VAL A 34 17.23 -1.38 0.05
N GLY A 35 18.07 -0.61 0.74
CA GLY A 35 18.75 0.57 0.21
C GLY A 35 18.58 1.82 1.07
N PRO A 36 19.18 2.96 0.66
CA PRO A 36 19.03 4.20 1.39
C PRO A 36 17.58 4.70 1.37
N ARG A 37 17.15 5.28 2.50
CA ARG A 37 15.85 5.95 2.62
C ARG A 37 15.94 7.47 2.46
N ARG A 38 17.10 8.06 2.77
CA ARG A 38 17.28 9.52 2.80
C ARG A 38 17.63 10.08 1.43
N PHE A 39 16.88 11.08 0.99
CA PHE A 39 17.12 11.77 -0.26
C PHE A 39 18.32 12.70 -0.11
N ARG A 40 19.03 12.93 -1.21
CA ARG A 40 20.07 13.95 -1.33
C ARG A 40 19.48 15.20 -1.96
N ARG A 41 19.87 16.37 -1.47
CA ARG A 41 19.48 17.63 -2.07
C ARG A 41 20.14 17.80 -3.44
N THR A 42 19.35 18.18 -4.45
CA THR A 42 19.79 18.38 -5.83
C THR A 42 19.05 19.55 -6.47
N GLY A 43 19.75 20.60 -6.90
CA GLY A 43 19.13 21.75 -7.56
C GLY A 43 18.00 22.39 -6.72
N SER A 44 16.79 22.40 -7.30
CA SER A 44 15.55 22.91 -6.70
C SER A 44 14.79 21.88 -5.84
N GLY A 45 15.37 20.74 -5.50
CA GLY A 45 14.65 19.71 -4.75
C GLY A 45 15.53 18.63 -4.18
N TRP A 46 14.98 17.43 -4.12
CA TRP A 46 15.55 16.25 -3.47
C TRP A 46 15.47 15.06 -4.41
N ARG A 47 16.49 14.21 -4.38
CA ARG A 47 16.56 12.99 -5.18
C ARG A 47 17.06 11.81 -4.37
N LEU A 48 16.41 10.67 -4.54
CA LEU A 48 16.86 9.37 -4.04
C LEU A 48 16.98 8.41 -5.23
N ALA A 49 18.06 7.65 -5.26
CA ALA A 49 18.27 6.57 -6.21
C ALA A 49 18.64 5.32 -5.42
N ILE A 50 17.87 4.24 -5.60
CA ILE A 50 18.20 2.92 -5.06
C ILE A 50 18.40 1.95 -6.22
N SER A 51 19.10 0.84 -5.98
CA SER A 51 19.05 -0.30 -6.90
C SER A 51 17.61 -0.74 -7.08
N THR A 52 17.20 -1.08 -8.30
CA THR A 52 15.84 -1.57 -8.54
C THR A 52 15.63 -2.85 -7.72
N PRO A 53 14.68 -2.85 -6.76
CA PRO A 53 14.36 -4.03 -5.98
C PRO A 53 13.69 -5.09 -6.85
N ASP A 54 13.81 -6.37 -6.47
CA ASP A 54 13.14 -7.50 -7.13
C ASP A 54 11.66 -7.56 -6.70
N LEU A 55 10.91 -6.54 -7.13
CA LEU A 55 9.47 -6.39 -6.92
C LEU A 55 8.86 -5.70 -8.13
N LEU A 56 7.56 -5.89 -8.32
CA LEU A 56 6.83 -5.23 -9.40
C LEU A 56 6.02 -4.01 -8.91
N ARG A 57 5.75 -3.91 -7.61
CA ARG A 57 4.93 -2.86 -7.01
C ARG A 57 5.46 -2.51 -5.62
N LEU A 58 5.68 -1.22 -5.37
CA LEU A 58 6.18 -0.72 -4.09
C LEU A 58 5.26 0.38 -3.55
N GLU A 59 4.74 0.18 -2.35
CA GLU A 59 4.01 1.20 -1.62
C GLU A 59 4.96 2.05 -0.78
N TYR A 60 4.75 3.37 -0.79
CA TYR A 60 5.60 4.30 -0.04
C TYR A 60 4.86 5.60 0.31
N ARG A 61 5.46 6.33 1.25
CA ARG A 61 5.16 7.73 1.56
C ARG A 61 6.48 8.49 1.67
N LEU A 62 6.40 9.81 1.83
CA LEU A 62 7.53 10.69 2.06
C LEU A 62 7.44 11.25 3.47
N SER A 63 8.51 11.07 4.25
CA SER A 63 8.71 11.76 5.52
C SER A 63 9.47 13.06 5.26
N LEU A 64 8.79 14.17 5.46
CA LEU A 64 9.32 15.52 5.29
C LEU A 64 9.66 16.08 6.66
N THR A 65 10.92 16.46 6.87
CA THR A 65 11.38 17.07 8.13
C THR A 65 11.69 18.54 7.90
N ALA A 66 11.06 19.42 8.68
CA ALA A 66 11.32 20.86 8.66
C ALA A 66 12.59 21.21 9.47
N PRO A 67 13.13 22.44 9.35
CA PRO A 67 14.33 22.88 10.08
C PRO A 67 14.21 22.83 11.60
N ASP A 68 12.99 22.97 12.13
CA ASP A 68 12.69 22.85 13.57
C ASP A 68 12.63 21.39 14.06
N GLY A 69 12.79 20.42 13.15
CA GLY A 69 12.75 19.00 13.44
C GLY A 69 11.37 18.36 13.37
N SER A 70 10.30 19.12 13.16
CA SER A 70 8.95 18.57 12.97
C SER A 70 8.89 17.67 11.73
N VAL A 71 8.10 16.59 11.80
CA VAL A 71 7.99 15.59 10.74
C VAL A 71 6.55 15.46 10.29
N GLN A 72 6.34 15.51 8.98
CA GLN A 72 5.08 15.16 8.32
C GLN A 72 5.30 13.97 7.39
N VAL A 73 4.36 13.03 7.38
CA VAL A 73 4.37 11.89 6.47
C VAL A 73 3.24 12.08 5.47
N VAL A 74 3.57 12.15 4.19
CA VAL A 74 2.63 12.47 3.11
C VAL A 74 2.77 11.51 1.94
N CYS A 75 1.71 11.34 1.15
CA CYS A 75 1.82 10.75 -0.17
C CYS A 75 2.67 11.65 -1.08
N ASP A 76 3.38 11.06 -2.03
CA ASP A 76 4.16 11.77 -3.03
C ASP A 76 3.25 12.57 -3.98
N PRO A 77 3.25 13.91 -3.90
CA PRO A 77 2.32 14.74 -4.68
C PRO A 77 2.55 14.65 -6.19
N ALA A 78 3.72 14.20 -6.65
CA ALA A 78 4.04 14.06 -8.07
C ALA A 78 3.61 12.71 -8.66
N ASN A 79 3.25 11.74 -7.82
CA ASN A 79 2.81 10.42 -8.25
C ASN A 79 1.28 10.36 -8.16
N PRO A 80 0.51 10.12 -9.23
CA PRO A 80 -0.94 9.95 -9.13
C PRO A 80 -1.35 8.57 -8.60
N GLU A 81 -0.46 7.58 -8.68
CA GLU A 81 -0.77 6.21 -8.25
C GLU A 81 -0.89 6.12 -6.73
N ARG A 82 -2.03 5.59 -6.27
CA ARG A 82 -2.42 5.54 -4.86
C ARG A 82 -3.02 4.18 -4.51
N VAL A 83 -2.92 3.84 -3.23
CA VAL A 83 -3.65 2.72 -2.64
C VAL A 83 -4.09 3.11 -1.24
N ARG A 84 -5.33 2.77 -0.87
CA ARG A 84 -5.80 2.89 0.51
C ARG A 84 -5.41 1.63 1.27
N THR A 85 -4.92 1.81 2.48
CA THR A 85 -4.56 0.71 3.38
C THR A 85 -5.21 0.96 4.74
N ALA A 86 -5.24 -0.06 5.60
CA ALA A 86 -5.65 0.10 7.00
C ALA A 86 -4.79 1.14 7.76
N PHE A 87 -3.61 1.47 7.25
CA PHE A 87 -2.66 2.42 7.83
C PHE A 87 -2.60 3.77 7.07
N GLY A 88 -3.68 4.07 6.35
CA GLY A 88 -3.84 5.27 5.54
C GLY A 88 -3.41 5.08 4.09
N GLU A 89 -3.64 6.12 3.28
CA GLU A 89 -3.27 6.10 1.87
C GLU A 89 -1.75 6.10 1.67
N ARG A 90 -1.29 5.41 0.63
CA ARG A 90 0.12 5.35 0.21
C ARG A 90 0.26 5.64 -1.28
N SER A 91 1.39 6.20 -1.68
CA SER A 91 1.80 6.28 -3.08
C SER A 91 2.31 4.92 -3.57
N VAL A 92 2.11 4.63 -4.85
CA VAL A 92 2.52 3.35 -5.44
C VAL A 92 3.54 3.58 -6.56
N ALA A 93 4.72 2.99 -6.45
CA ALA A 93 5.65 2.89 -7.56
C ALA A 93 5.40 1.57 -8.30
N LEU A 94 4.90 1.65 -9.53
CA LEU A 94 4.75 0.49 -10.42
C LEU A 94 6.06 0.31 -11.20
N LEU A 95 6.69 -0.85 -11.04
CA LEU A 95 7.96 -1.17 -11.69
C LEU A 95 7.71 -1.84 -13.06
N PRO A 96 8.70 -1.80 -13.97
CA PRO A 96 8.60 -2.45 -15.27
C PRO A 96 8.16 -3.91 -15.15
N GLY A 97 7.16 -4.30 -15.95
CA GLY A 97 6.59 -5.66 -15.94
C GLY A 97 5.41 -5.83 -15.01
N TYR A 98 5.08 -4.86 -14.16
CA TYR A 98 3.84 -4.89 -13.39
C TYR A 98 2.62 -4.98 -14.32
N ARG A 99 1.73 -5.89 -13.99
CA ARG A 99 0.38 -5.98 -14.56
C ARG A 99 -0.58 -6.15 -13.41
N ALA A 100 -1.63 -5.33 -13.39
CA ALA A 100 -2.75 -5.56 -12.49
C ALA A 100 -3.30 -6.98 -12.75
N PRO A 101 -3.61 -7.76 -11.71
CA PRO A 101 -4.22 -9.06 -11.89
C PRO A 101 -5.54 -8.97 -12.67
N ASP A 102 -5.75 -9.87 -13.63
CA ASP A 102 -6.91 -9.85 -14.53
C ASP A 102 -8.24 -10.05 -13.82
N TRP A 103 -8.22 -10.66 -12.63
CA TRP A 103 -9.41 -10.86 -11.82
C TRP A 103 -9.99 -9.58 -11.22
N LEU A 104 -9.24 -8.47 -11.22
CA LEU A 104 -9.75 -7.16 -10.79
C LEU A 104 -10.82 -6.62 -11.75
N ASP A 105 -10.76 -7.00 -13.04
CA ASP A 105 -11.73 -6.58 -14.06
C ASP A 105 -12.91 -7.57 -14.19
N ARG A 106 -12.89 -8.68 -13.45
CA ARG A 106 -13.96 -9.69 -13.53
C ARG A 106 -15.18 -9.23 -12.76
N GLU A 107 -16.35 -9.60 -13.27
CA GLU A 107 -17.62 -9.34 -12.60
C GLU A 107 -17.61 -9.95 -11.19
N HIS A 108 -17.84 -9.09 -10.20
CA HIS A 108 -17.96 -9.51 -8.81
C HIS A 108 -19.14 -10.46 -8.65
N ARG A 109 -18.89 -11.65 -8.10
CA ARG A 109 -19.95 -12.59 -7.74
C ARG A 109 -20.64 -12.09 -6.47
N PRO A 110 -21.93 -11.73 -6.51
CA PRO A 110 -22.65 -11.37 -5.30
C PRO A 110 -22.66 -12.56 -4.34
N GLY A 111 -22.74 -12.29 -3.04
CA GLY A 111 -22.93 -13.31 -2.03
C GLY A 111 -23.47 -12.70 -0.76
N ARG A 112 -23.80 -13.56 0.22
CA ARG A 112 -24.31 -13.13 1.52
C ARG A 112 -23.16 -13.15 2.52
N ILE A 113 -22.94 -12.03 3.22
CA ILE A 113 -22.06 -11.98 4.38
C ILE A 113 -22.91 -12.13 5.63
N GLN A 114 -22.52 -13.04 6.52
CA GLN A 114 -23.10 -13.21 7.85
C GLN A 114 -22.01 -13.19 8.90
N THR A 115 -22.15 -12.34 9.91
CA THR A 115 -21.27 -12.35 11.09
C THR A 115 -21.69 -13.47 12.05
N VAL A 116 -20.76 -14.36 12.35
CA VAL A 116 -20.86 -15.40 13.38
C VAL A 116 -20.00 -14.98 14.57
N ARG A 117 -20.56 -15.06 15.77
CA ARG A 117 -19.83 -14.77 17.01
C ARG A 117 -19.34 -16.08 17.63
N HIS A 118 -18.03 -16.25 17.69
CA HIS A 118 -17.41 -17.37 18.37
C HIS A 118 -16.91 -16.93 19.74
N HIS A 119 -17.25 -17.67 20.79
CA HIS A 119 -16.71 -17.40 22.12
C HIS A 119 -15.48 -18.28 22.36
N ASP A 120 -14.31 -17.65 22.43
CA ASP A 120 -13.07 -18.30 22.84
C ASP A 120 -12.80 -18.04 24.34
N PRO A 121 -12.46 -19.07 25.13
CA PRO A 121 -12.20 -18.90 26.57
C PRO A 121 -11.05 -17.95 26.94
N GLY A 122 -10.06 -17.76 26.06
CA GLY A 122 -8.89 -16.90 26.30
C GLY A 122 -9.01 -15.51 25.69
N LEU A 123 -9.72 -15.38 24.56
CA LEU A 123 -9.83 -14.14 23.78
C LEU A 123 -11.20 -13.46 23.92
N GLY A 124 -12.20 -14.13 24.46
CA GLY A 124 -13.58 -13.63 24.56
C GLY A 124 -14.37 -13.81 23.26
N GLU A 125 -15.29 -12.90 22.97
CA GLU A 125 -16.11 -12.96 21.75
C GLU A 125 -15.32 -12.48 20.53
N LEU A 126 -15.24 -13.34 19.52
CA LEU A 126 -14.58 -13.09 18.24
C LEU A 126 -15.63 -13.04 17.12
N PRO A 127 -15.83 -11.89 16.45
CA PRO A 127 -16.67 -11.82 15.26
C PRO A 127 -15.94 -12.42 14.05
N ILE A 128 -16.64 -13.25 13.29
CA ILE A 128 -16.15 -13.88 12.07
C ILE A 128 -17.17 -13.64 10.97
N ASP A 129 -16.77 -12.95 9.91
CA ASP A 129 -17.63 -12.75 8.75
C ASP A 129 -17.51 -13.94 7.79
N VAL A 130 -18.64 -14.55 7.48
CA VAL A 130 -18.75 -15.69 6.57
C VAL A 130 -19.45 -15.22 5.30
N TRP A 131 -18.72 -15.20 4.20
CA TRP A 131 -19.29 -15.00 2.87
C TRP A 131 -19.75 -16.35 2.30
N SER A 132 -20.95 -16.40 1.73
CA SER A 132 -21.48 -17.57 1.03
C SER A 132 -21.96 -17.21 -0.38
N PRO A 133 -21.66 -18.04 -1.40
CA PRO A 133 -22.13 -17.79 -2.76
C PRO A 133 -23.65 -17.99 -2.87
N PRO A 134 -24.28 -17.45 -3.94
CA PRO A 134 -25.71 -17.61 -4.16
C PRO A 134 -26.07 -19.09 -4.38
N GLY A 135 -27.16 -19.53 -3.75
CA GLY A 135 -27.68 -20.89 -3.91
C GLY A 135 -26.98 -21.97 -3.08
N LEU A 136 -25.97 -21.61 -2.26
CA LEU A 136 -25.40 -22.54 -1.29
C LEU A 136 -26.34 -22.70 -0.09
N GLU A 137 -26.85 -23.92 0.09
CA GLU A 137 -27.73 -24.25 1.21
C GLU A 137 -26.94 -24.42 2.53
N ARG A 138 -27.61 -24.21 3.66
CA ARG A 138 -26.96 -24.15 4.99
C ARG A 138 -26.20 -25.42 5.36
N ASP A 139 -26.73 -26.57 4.97
CA ASP A 139 -26.19 -27.89 5.33
C ASP A 139 -25.47 -28.55 4.14
N GLU A 140 -25.25 -27.82 3.05
CA GLU A 140 -24.51 -28.29 1.88
C GLU A 140 -23.00 -28.20 2.13
N ALA A 141 -22.28 -29.29 1.86
CA ALA A 141 -20.83 -29.30 2.00
C ALA A 141 -20.16 -28.52 0.85
N ALA A 142 -19.30 -27.56 1.19
CA ALA A 142 -18.55 -26.74 0.23
C ALA A 142 -17.08 -26.56 0.65
N PRO A 143 -16.17 -26.24 -0.28
CA PRO A 143 -14.80 -25.85 0.06
C PRO A 143 -14.78 -24.60 0.96
N LEU A 144 -13.92 -24.60 1.98
CA LEU A 144 -13.71 -23.47 2.87
C LEU A 144 -12.40 -22.75 2.53
N LEU A 145 -12.49 -21.43 2.33
CA LEU A 145 -11.34 -20.53 2.29
C LEU A 145 -11.35 -19.66 3.55
N ILE A 146 -10.25 -19.65 4.30
CA ILE A 146 -10.07 -18.78 5.46
C ILE A 146 -9.21 -17.59 5.01
N VAL A 147 -9.73 -16.38 5.19
CA VAL A 147 -9.04 -15.13 4.87
C VAL A 147 -8.84 -14.36 6.18
N HIS A 148 -7.58 -14.08 6.51
CA HIS A 148 -7.22 -13.20 7.63
C HIS A 148 -7.33 -11.73 7.20
N ASP A 149 -7.49 -10.82 8.15
CA ASP A 149 -7.72 -9.39 7.91
C ASP A 149 -8.95 -9.14 6.98
N GLY A 150 -9.96 -10.00 7.12
CA GLY A 150 -11.16 -10.02 6.28
C GLY A 150 -11.93 -8.70 6.23
N PRO A 151 -12.16 -8.01 7.37
CA PRO A 151 -12.80 -6.70 7.37
C PRO A 151 -12.03 -5.67 6.53
N GLU A 152 -10.71 -5.64 6.64
CA GLU A 152 -9.86 -4.75 5.85
C GLU A 152 -9.98 -5.04 4.35
N TYR A 153 -9.99 -6.33 3.96
CA TYR A 153 -10.25 -6.69 2.56
C TYR A 153 -11.65 -6.25 2.11
N ALA A 154 -12.68 -6.46 2.92
CA ALA A 154 -14.05 -6.08 2.58
C ALA A 154 -14.20 -4.56 2.40
N ASP A 155 -13.53 -3.77 3.24
CA ASP A 155 -13.63 -2.31 3.24
C ASP A 155 -12.72 -1.64 2.21
N LEU A 156 -11.58 -2.25 1.86
CA LEU A 156 -10.53 -1.64 1.03
C LEU A 156 -10.41 -2.22 -0.38
N ALA A 157 -11.11 -3.32 -0.71
CA ALA A 157 -11.06 -3.94 -2.04
C ALA A 157 -11.87 -3.21 -3.13
N ALA A 158 -12.32 -1.98 -2.88
CA ALA A 158 -13.13 -1.16 -3.79
C ALA A 158 -12.32 -0.42 -4.86
#